data_AF-A0A6L8A8A3-F1
#
_entry.id   AF-A0A6L8A8A3-F1
#
_cell.length_a   1.000
_cell.length_b   1.000
_cell.length_c   1.000
_cell.angle_alpha   90.00
_cell.angle_beta   90.00
_cell.angle_gamma   90.00
#
_symmetry.space_group_name_H-M   'P 1'
#
loop_
_entity.id
_entity.type
_entity.pdbx_description
1 polymer ?
#
loop_
_entity_poly.entity_id
_entity_poly.type
_entity_poly.pdbx_seq_one_letter_code
_entity_poly.pdbx_strand_id
1 'polypeptide(L)'
;MVDDTIPIPTGGVDAEPQSAFEQALAAYRKGGSAEALLPTFLDIVRVSPNHGAAWTCLCWLQLLAGRPLAALKSGRMAVRLIPQDPQARLNLSLAMLETNTKGVREQIQQVQKVLTMAPELTEELQQSMVDGLERRGDWQALRKVQTWIFPSRDR
;
A
#
# COMPACT_ATOMS: atom_id res chain seq x y z
N MET A 1 2.84 -57.71 29.02
CA MET A 1 3.02 -56.32 29.48
C MET A 1 3.97 -55.67 28.49
N VAL A 2 3.42 -55.09 27.43
CA VAL A 2 4.19 -54.28 26.47
C VAL A 2 3.86 -52.83 26.80
N ASP A 3 4.89 -52.07 27.15
CA ASP A 3 4.81 -50.65 27.45
C ASP A 3 5.01 -49.90 26.13
N ASP A 4 3.93 -49.73 25.36
CA ASP A 4 3.92 -48.96 24.12
C ASP A 4 3.57 -47.50 24.44
N THR A 5 4.55 -46.76 24.97
CA THR A 5 4.45 -45.30 25.04
C THR A 5 4.90 -44.72 23.69
N ILE A 6 3.93 -44.40 22.84
CA ILE A 6 4.13 -43.63 21.60
C ILE A 6 4.51 -42.19 21.99
N PRO A 7 5.63 -41.62 21.50
CA PRO A 7 5.91 -40.21 21.73
C PRO A 7 4.91 -39.35 20.96
N ILE A 8 4.21 -38.49 21.69
CA ILE A 8 3.35 -37.44 21.13
C ILE A 8 4.27 -36.31 20.65
N PRO A 9 4.27 -35.93 19.36
CA PRO A 9 5.02 -34.75 18.92
C PRO A 9 4.38 -33.50 19.52
N THR A 10 5.05 -32.91 20.51
CA THR A 10 4.84 -31.54 20.96
C THR A 10 5.86 -30.68 20.24
N GLY A 11 5.41 -29.77 19.37
CA GLY A 11 6.30 -28.74 18.82
C GLY A 11 6.09 -28.46 17.35
N GLY A 12 5.24 -27.47 17.08
CA GLY A 12 5.06 -26.85 15.79
C GLY A 12 3.73 -26.14 15.83
N VAL A 13 3.72 -24.88 16.25
CA VAL A 13 2.64 -24.01 15.80
C VAL A 13 2.74 -24.03 14.29
N ASP A 14 1.81 -24.73 13.65
CA ASP A 14 1.60 -24.67 12.22
C ASP A 14 1.24 -23.21 11.90
N ALA A 15 2.28 -22.39 11.73
CA ALA A 15 2.14 -21.13 11.06
C ALA A 15 1.72 -21.52 9.66
N GLU A 16 0.41 -21.41 9.37
CA GLU A 16 -0.08 -21.51 8.00
C GLU A 16 0.87 -20.74 7.09
N PRO A 17 1.23 -21.26 5.91
CA PRO A 17 2.15 -20.57 5.03
C PRO A 17 1.55 -19.20 4.71
N GLN A 18 2.07 -18.18 5.41
CA GLN A 18 1.64 -16.81 5.29
C GLN A 18 1.66 -16.47 3.81
N SER A 19 0.56 -15.92 3.28
CA SER A 19 0.43 -15.68 1.84
C SER A 19 1.65 -14.92 1.34
N ALA A 20 2.12 -15.18 0.11
CA ALA A 20 3.28 -14.48 -0.46
C ALA A 20 3.14 -12.95 -0.35
N PHE A 21 1.90 -12.45 -0.41
CA PHE A 21 1.57 -11.06 -0.15
C PHE A 21 1.84 -10.63 1.29
N GLU A 22 1.39 -11.41 2.27
CA GLU A 22 1.57 -11.11 3.68
C GLU A 22 3.05 -11.17 4.10
N GLN A 23 3.82 -12.10 3.54
CA GLN A 23 5.28 -12.16 3.75
C GLN A 23 5.97 -10.92 3.16
N ALA A 24 5.60 -10.52 1.94
CA ALA A 24 6.15 -9.33 1.29
C ALA A 24 5.78 -8.05 2.05
N LEU A 25 4.56 -7.98 2.57
CA LEU A 25 4.10 -6.86 3.40
C LEU A 25 4.84 -6.82 4.75
N ALA A 26 5.07 -7.97 5.38
CA ALA A 26 5.87 -8.06 6.60
C ALA A 26 7.33 -7.64 6.34
N ALA A 27 7.92 -8.02 5.20
CA ALA A 27 9.24 -7.59 4.80
C ALA A 27 9.33 -6.07 4.59
N TYR A 28 8.29 -5.46 4.00
CA TYR A 28 8.19 -3.99 3.90
C TYR A 28 8.18 -3.31 5.27
N ARG A 29 7.33 -3.80 6.19
CA ARG A 29 7.21 -3.28 7.57
C ARG A 29 8.50 -3.41 8.38
N LYS A 30 9.31 -4.44 8.09
CA LYS A 30 10.64 -4.64 8.70
C LYS A 30 11.74 -3.73 8.12
N GLY A 31 11.39 -2.78 7.25
CA GLY A 31 12.34 -1.86 6.63
C GLY A 31 12.93 -2.33 5.31
N GLY A 32 12.33 -3.36 4.67
CA GLY A 32 12.72 -3.76 3.32
C GLY A 32 12.62 -2.59 2.34
N SER A 33 13.65 -2.41 1.52
CA SER A 33 13.67 -1.35 0.49
C SER A 33 12.59 -1.60 -0.57
N ALA A 34 12.07 -0.51 -1.16
CA ALA A 34 11.07 -0.62 -2.21
C ALA A 34 11.60 -1.42 -3.42
N GLU A 35 12.82 -1.11 -3.86
CA GLU A 35 13.53 -1.77 -4.95
C GLU A 35 13.60 -3.28 -4.80
N ALA A 36 13.93 -3.77 -3.60
CA ALA A 36 14.07 -5.20 -3.34
C ALA A 36 12.71 -5.93 -3.36
N LEU A 37 11.62 -5.25 -3.01
CA LEU A 37 10.29 -5.84 -2.90
C LEU A 37 9.48 -5.78 -4.20
N LEU A 38 9.86 -4.90 -5.14
CA LEU A 38 9.19 -4.76 -6.43
C LEU A 38 9.00 -6.08 -7.19
N PRO A 39 10.02 -6.96 -7.36
CA PRO A 39 9.85 -8.22 -8.07
C PRO A 39 8.78 -9.11 -7.42
N THR A 40 8.77 -9.20 -6.09
CA THR A 40 7.79 -10.00 -5.34
C THR A 40 6.37 -9.49 -5.54
N PHE A 41 6.15 -8.17 -5.44
CA PHE A 41 4.82 -7.60 -5.67
C PHE A 41 4.36 -7.70 -7.14
N LEU A 42 5.29 -7.64 -8.10
CA LEU A 42 4.99 -7.91 -9.51
C LEU A 42 4.53 -9.35 -9.73
N ASP A 43 5.20 -10.32 -9.09
CA ASP A 43 4.80 -11.73 -9.18
C ASP A 43 3.43 -11.96 -8.52
N ILE A 44 3.15 -11.35 -7.37
CA ILE A 44 1.86 -11.44 -6.69
C ILE A 44 0.73 -10.97 -7.59
N VAL A 45 0.86 -9.79 -8.22
CA VAL A 45 -0.20 -9.27 -9.11
C VAL A 45 -0.30 -10.02 -10.44
N ARG A 46 0.77 -10.71 -10.86
CA ARG A 46 0.74 -11.59 -12.04
C ARG A 46 -0.06 -12.86 -11.75
N VAL A 47 0.14 -13.45 -10.57
CA VAL A 47 -0.59 -14.67 -10.13
C VAL A 47 -2.04 -14.33 -9.77
N SER A 48 -2.26 -13.21 -9.08
CA SER A 48 -3.56 -12.78 -8.59
C SER A 48 -3.91 -11.36 -9.09
N PRO A 49 -4.29 -11.20 -10.37
CA PRO A 49 -4.53 -9.88 -10.97
C PRO A 49 -5.75 -9.14 -10.40
N ASN A 50 -6.63 -9.83 -9.68
CA ASN A 50 -7.77 -9.26 -8.98
C ASN A 50 -7.45 -8.84 -7.53
N HIS A 51 -6.20 -8.99 -7.08
CA HIS A 51 -5.80 -8.67 -5.71
C HIS A 51 -5.56 -7.16 -5.55
N GLY A 52 -6.61 -6.41 -5.17
CA GLY A 52 -6.58 -4.95 -5.06
C GLY A 52 -5.48 -4.42 -4.13
N ALA A 53 -5.33 -5.00 -2.94
CA ALA A 53 -4.32 -4.59 -1.96
C ALA A 53 -2.89 -4.76 -2.49
N ALA A 54 -2.60 -5.84 -3.23
CA ALA A 54 -1.31 -6.03 -3.89
C ALA A 54 -1.03 -4.95 -4.95
N TRP A 55 -2.03 -4.52 -5.71
CA TRP A 55 -1.88 -3.38 -6.63
C TRP A 55 -1.65 -2.05 -5.89
N THR A 56 -2.30 -1.82 -4.74
CA THR A 56 -2.05 -0.64 -3.90
C THR A 56 -0.61 -0.61 -3.41
N CYS A 57 -0.12 -1.72 -2.85
CA CYS A 57 1.27 -1.83 -2.39
C CYS A 57 2.27 -1.72 -3.55
N LEU A 58 2.02 -2.38 -4.68
CA LEU A 58 2.90 -2.27 -5.86
C LEU A 58 3.01 -0.83 -6.34
N CYS A 59 1.88 -0.09 -6.39
CA CYS A 59 1.88 1.33 -6.73
C CYS A 59 2.73 2.14 -5.76
N TRP A 60 2.57 1.91 -4.45
CA TRP A 60 3.35 2.58 -3.40
C TRP A 60 4.85 2.33 -3.55
N LEU A 61 5.26 1.07 -3.72
CA LEU A 61 6.67 0.69 -3.89
C LEU A 61 7.25 1.29 -5.17
N GLN A 62 6.48 1.33 -6.26
CA GLN A 62 6.93 1.96 -7.51
C GLN A 62 7.14 3.47 -7.33
N LEU A 63 6.32 4.15 -6.52
CA LEU A 63 6.50 5.57 -6.23
C LEU A 63 7.73 5.83 -5.34
N LEU A 64 7.93 5.02 -4.31
CA LEU A 64 9.12 5.08 -3.46
C LEU A 64 10.40 4.85 -4.27
N ALA A 65 10.35 3.93 -5.23
CA ALA A 65 11.45 3.60 -6.12
C ALA A 65 11.63 4.58 -7.31
N GLY A 66 10.93 5.72 -7.32
CA GLY A 66 11.04 6.71 -8.38
C GLY A 66 10.55 6.25 -9.77
N ARG A 67 9.57 5.33 -9.82
CA ARG A 67 8.98 4.76 -11.05
C ARG A 67 7.52 5.21 -11.28
N PRO A 68 7.24 6.52 -11.41
CA PRO A 68 5.87 7.04 -11.40
C PRO A 68 5.02 6.60 -12.60
N LEU A 69 5.64 6.34 -13.77
CA LEU A 69 4.92 5.80 -14.93
C LEU A 69 4.40 4.38 -14.71
N ALA A 70 5.16 3.55 -13.99
CA ALA A 70 4.72 2.21 -13.62
C ALA A 70 3.64 2.30 -12.53
N ALA A 71 3.88 3.15 -11.52
CA ALA A 71 2.92 3.44 -10.46
C ALA A 71 1.56 3.88 -10.99
N LEU A 72 1.54 4.70 -12.05
CA LEU A 72 0.27 5.15 -12.65
C LEU A 72 -0.58 3.98 -13.15
N LYS A 73 0.04 2.96 -13.74
CA LYS A 73 -0.66 1.76 -14.21
C LYS A 73 -1.19 0.95 -13.02
N SER A 74 -0.33 0.70 -12.03
CA SER A 74 -0.69 -0.04 -10.81
C SER A 74 -1.77 0.65 -10.00
N GLY A 75 -1.70 1.98 -9.84
CA GLY A 75 -2.69 2.78 -9.13
C GLY A 75 -4.06 2.78 -9.81
N ARG A 76 -4.10 2.80 -11.15
CA ARG A 76 -5.38 2.65 -11.88
C ARG A 76 -6.00 1.27 -11.65
N MET A 77 -5.17 0.23 -11.64
CA MET A 77 -5.62 -1.13 -11.32
C MET A 77 -6.14 -1.24 -9.89
N ALA A 78 -5.41 -0.69 -8.91
CA ALA A 78 -5.82 -0.64 -7.51
C ALA A 78 -7.18 0.03 -7.34
N VAL A 79 -7.34 1.28 -7.83
CA VAL A 79 -8.60 2.03 -7.71
C VAL A 79 -9.75 1.36 -8.46
N ARG A 80 -9.48 0.64 -9.56
CA ARG A 80 -10.51 -0.13 -10.27
C ARG A 80 -11.04 -1.30 -9.42
N LEU A 81 -10.15 -1.97 -8.68
CA LEU A 81 -10.50 -3.15 -7.88
C LEU A 81 -11.09 -2.78 -6.51
N ILE A 82 -10.54 -1.73 -5.88
CA ILE A 82 -10.94 -1.26 -4.56
C ILE A 82 -11.20 0.26 -4.59
N PRO A 83 -12.31 0.69 -5.22
CA PRO A 83 -12.59 2.12 -5.43
C PRO A 83 -12.83 2.91 -4.13
N GLN A 84 -13.03 2.25 -2.99
CA GLN A 84 -13.24 2.91 -1.70
C GLN A 84 -11.99 2.93 -0.82
N ASP A 85 -10.87 2.36 -1.26
CA ASP A 85 -9.61 2.41 -0.52
C ASP A 85 -8.97 3.82 -0.65
N PRO A 86 -8.85 4.59 0.44
CA PRO A 86 -8.22 5.91 0.39
C PRO A 86 -6.73 5.82 0.06
N GLN A 87 -6.04 4.73 0.43
CA GLN A 87 -4.62 4.53 0.11
C GLN A 87 -4.42 4.29 -1.38
N ALA A 88 -5.25 3.47 -2.03
CA ALA A 88 -5.21 3.27 -3.48
C ALA A 88 -5.36 4.60 -4.25
N ARG A 89 -6.30 5.45 -3.82
CA ARG A 89 -6.55 6.76 -4.44
C ARG A 89 -5.45 7.77 -4.15
N LEU A 90 -4.88 7.76 -2.95
CA LEU A 90 -3.69 8.53 -2.61
C LEU A 90 -2.55 8.17 -3.55
N ASN A 91 -2.23 6.89 -3.67
CA ASN A 91 -1.12 6.40 -4.50
C ASN A 91 -1.33 6.77 -5.98
N LEU A 92 -2.55 6.61 -6.50
CA LEU A 92 -2.89 7.05 -7.85
C LEU A 92 -2.71 8.56 -8.01
N SER A 93 -3.14 9.37 -7.04
CA SER A 93 -2.97 10.84 -7.05
C SER A 93 -1.50 11.25 -7.14
N LEU A 94 -0.62 10.57 -6.39
CA LEU A 94 0.82 10.80 -6.42
C LEU A 94 1.43 10.45 -7.78
N ALA A 95 1.10 9.26 -8.30
CA ALA A 95 1.56 8.84 -9.62
C ALA A 95 1.09 9.80 -10.73
N MET A 96 -0.14 10.30 -10.61
CA MET A 96 -0.69 11.28 -11.55
C MET A 96 0.05 12.61 -11.47
N LEU A 97 0.39 13.11 -10.28
CA LEU A 97 1.19 14.34 -10.15
C LEU A 97 2.60 14.20 -10.74
N GLU A 98 3.30 13.11 -10.39
CA GLU A 98 4.67 12.87 -10.86
C GLU A 98 4.76 12.59 -12.37
N THR A 99 3.63 12.25 -13.01
CA THR A 99 3.54 12.07 -14.47
C THR A 99 2.80 13.21 -15.18
N ASN A 100 2.42 14.27 -14.47
CA ASN A 100 1.62 15.38 -15.00
C ASN A 100 0.28 14.91 -15.65
N THR A 101 -0.31 13.85 -15.11
CA THR A 101 -1.60 13.31 -15.54
C THR A 101 -2.76 14.08 -14.90
N LYS A 102 -3.75 14.46 -15.71
CA LYS A 102 -4.96 15.18 -15.26
C LYS A 102 -5.89 14.28 -14.43
N GLY A 103 -6.69 14.89 -13.54
CA GLY A 103 -7.74 14.20 -12.79
C GLY A 103 -7.45 14.03 -11.29
N VAL A 104 -6.34 14.56 -10.79
CA VAL A 104 -5.94 14.43 -9.37
C VAL A 104 -7.02 14.96 -8.41
N ARG A 105 -7.66 16.08 -8.74
CA ARG A 105 -8.70 16.70 -7.89
C ARG A 105 -9.83 15.73 -7.53
N GLU A 106 -10.30 14.95 -8.50
CA GLU A 106 -11.37 13.97 -8.27
C GLU A 106 -10.93 12.90 -7.26
N GLN A 107 -9.70 12.40 -7.40
CA GLN A 107 -9.17 11.39 -6.47
C GLN A 107 -9.08 11.93 -5.05
N ILE A 108 -8.59 13.16 -4.88
CA ILE A 108 -8.51 13.83 -3.58
C ILE A 108 -9.90 14.00 -2.95
N GLN A 109 -10.89 14.45 -3.73
CA GLN A 109 -12.27 14.61 -3.23
C GLN A 109 -12.86 13.28 -2.75
N GLN A 110 -12.58 12.18 -3.45
CA GLN A 110 -13.04 10.86 -3.01
C GLN A 110 -12.31 10.40 -1.75
N VAL A 111 -11.00 10.64 -1.62
CA VAL A 111 -10.27 10.35 -0.36
C VAL A 111 -10.92 11.11 0.79
N GLN A 112 -11.15 12.42 0.66
CA GLN A 112 -11.79 13.22 1.71
C GLN A 112 -13.19 12.71 2.07
N LYS A 113 -13.98 12.31 1.08
CA LYS A 113 -15.31 11.72 1.30
C LYS A 113 -15.21 10.42 2.09
N VAL A 114 -14.30 9.52 1.72
CA VAL A 114 -14.08 8.26 2.44
C VAL A 114 -13.67 8.53 3.89
N LEU A 115 -12.71 9.42 4.13
CA LEU A 115 -12.26 9.76 5.49
C LEU A 115 -13.35 10.44 6.33
N THR A 116 -14.29 11.15 5.69
CA THR A 116 -15.46 11.71 6.39
C THR A 116 -16.42 10.60 6.84
N MET A 117 -16.56 9.54 6.03
CA MET A 117 -17.47 8.41 6.32
C MET A 117 -16.85 7.36 7.25
N ALA A 118 -15.52 7.19 7.18
CA ALA A 118 -14.74 6.26 7.99
C ALA A 118 -13.53 7.00 8.60
N PRO A 119 -13.74 7.82 9.64
CA PRO A 119 -12.68 8.59 10.29
C PRO A 119 -11.51 7.75 10.81
N GLU A 120 -11.76 6.49 11.16
CA GLU A 120 -10.77 5.52 11.62
C GLU A 120 -9.66 5.26 10.59
N LEU A 121 -9.94 5.44 9.29
CA LEU A 121 -8.94 5.29 8.22
C LEU A 121 -7.99 6.49 8.13
N THR A 122 -8.30 7.59 8.83
CA THR A 122 -7.48 8.81 8.80
C THR A 122 -6.09 8.56 9.36
N GLU A 123 -6.01 7.85 10.48
CA GLU A 123 -4.74 7.59 11.15
C GLU A 123 -3.85 6.68 10.29
N GLU A 124 -4.40 5.60 9.72
CA GLU A 124 -3.67 4.70 8.82
C GLU A 124 -3.13 5.43 7.58
N LEU A 125 -3.95 6.29 6.98
CA LEU A 125 -3.54 7.08 5.82
C LEU A 125 -2.43 8.07 6.20
N GLN A 126 -2.54 8.74 7.34
CA GLN A 126 -1.51 9.66 7.86
C GLN A 126 -0.19 8.94 8.14
N GLN A 127 -0.24 7.78 8.80
CA GLN A 127 0.93 6.95 9.06
C GLN A 127 1.62 6.53 7.76
N SER A 128 0.85 6.16 6.73
CA SER A 128 1.41 5.84 5.41
C SER A 128 2.10 7.04 4.76
N MET A 129 1.56 8.26 4.91
CA MET A 129 2.23 9.47 4.44
C MET A 129 3.53 9.76 5.21
N VAL A 130 3.56 9.51 6.52
CA VAL A 130 4.77 9.67 7.34
C VAL A 130 5.84 8.67 6.90
N ASP A 131 5.52 7.37 6.81
CA ASP A 131 6.44 6.33 6.32
C ASP A 131 6.97 6.65 4.90
N GLY A 132 6.10 7.18 4.03
CA GLY A 132 6.51 7.63 2.69
C GLY A 132 7.54 8.75 2.73
N LEU A 133 7.36 9.74 3.59
CA LEU A 133 8.31 10.85 3.75
C LEU A 133 9.59 10.43 4.48
N GLU A 134 9.53 9.46 5.40
CA GLU A 134 10.73 8.92 6.05
C GLU A 134 11.61 8.15 5.06
N ARG A 135 10.99 7.37 4.17
CA ARG A 135 11.70 6.62 3.13
C ARG A 135 12.14 7.48 1.95
N ARG A 136 11.36 8.52 1.62
CA ARG A 136 11.62 9.48 0.53
C ARG A 136 11.41 10.91 1.03
N GLY A 137 12.43 11.47 1.70
CA GLY A 137 12.38 12.79 2.36
C GLY A 137 12.01 13.97 1.45
N ASP A 138 12.38 13.89 0.17
CA ASP A 138 12.19 14.92 -0.85
C ASP A 138 10.90 14.76 -1.66
N TRP A 139 9.92 13.98 -1.16
CA TRP A 139 8.69 13.69 -1.88
C TRP A 139 7.69 14.87 -1.91
N GLN A 140 7.98 15.88 -2.74
CA GLN A 140 7.18 17.09 -2.87
C GLN A 140 5.72 16.82 -3.23
N ALA A 141 5.48 15.84 -4.13
CA ALA A 141 4.13 15.44 -4.51
C ALA A 141 3.32 14.94 -3.29
N LEU A 142 3.93 14.16 -2.41
CA LEU A 142 3.29 13.66 -1.19
C LEU A 142 2.96 14.79 -0.22
N ARG A 143 3.90 15.71 0.02
CA ARG A 143 3.63 16.90 0.85
C ARG A 143 2.47 17.72 0.31
N LYS A 144 2.43 17.92 -1.00
CA LYS A 144 1.34 18.66 -1.66
C LYS A 144 0.00 17.96 -1.46
N VAL A 145 -0.06 16.67 -1.73
CA VAL A 145 -1.29 15.87 -1.58
C VAL A 145 -1.77 15.84 -0.12
N GLN A 146 -0.86 15.76 0.84
CA GLN A 146 -1.17 15.84 2.27
C GLN A 146 -1.93 17.14 2.60
N THR A 147 -1.47 18.30 2.11
CA THR A 147 -2.16 19.58 2.33
C THR A 147 -3.53 19.66 1.66
N TRP A 148 -3.74 18.90 0.58
CA TRP A 148 -5.02 18.87 -0.11
C TRP A 148 -6.03 17.98 0.59
N ILE A 149 -5.59 16.84 1.13
CA ILE A 149 -6.45 15.91 1.87
C ILE A 149 -6.79 16.50 3.24
N PHE A 150 -5.79 17.07 3.93
CA PHE A 150 -5.91 17.66 5.26
C PHE A 150 -5.60 19.16 5.22
N PRO A 151 -6.49 19.99 4.64
CA PRO A 151 -6.29 21.43 4.65
C PRO A 151 -6.34 21.96 6.09
N SER A 152 -5.42 22.87 6.42
CA SER A 152 -5.47 23.60 7.69
C SER A 152 -6.83 24.27 7.85
N ARG A 153 -7.41 24.16 9.05
CA ARG A 153 -8.75 24.69 9.37
C ARG A 153 -8.82 26.22 9.44
N ASP A 154 -7.75 26.95 9.16
CA ASP A 154 -7.75 28.40 9.17
C ASP A 154 -8.34 28.96 7.87
N ARG A 155 -9.67 29.17 7.90
CA ARG A 155 -10.34 30.22 7.14
C ARG A 155 -11.60 30.69 7.86
#